data_AF-A0AAU8MYA9-F1
#
_entry.id   AF-A0AAU8MYA9-F1
#
_cell.length_a   1.000
_cell.length_b   1.000
_cell.length_c   1.000
_cell.angle_alpha   90.00
_cell.angle_beta   90.00
_cell.angle_gamma   90.00
#
_symmetry.space_group_name_H-M   'P 1'
#
loop_
_entity.id
_entity.type
_entity.pdbx_description
1 polymer ?
#
loop_
_entity_poly.entity_id
_entity_poly.type
_entity_poly.pdbx_seq_one_letter_code
_entity_poly.pdbx_strand_id
1 'polypeptide(L)'
;MNPNMTFFGQMLSFAILVWFTMKFIWPPLNAAIEERQKKIAEGLAAAERSQKDLAQAQESVDAALREARTKANEIIEQAHQRANQIVDQAKTDAMVEATRLKALADAEIAAAADRAREDLRKQVSALAVTGAEKLLKREIDANAHKALLDELAAEI
;
A
#
# COMPACT_ATOMS: atom_id res chain seq x y z
N MET A 1 6.47 -111.96 11.03
CA MET A 1 5.93 -111.68 9.68
C MET A 1 7.08 -111.07 8.90
N ASN A 2 7.69 -111.82 7.98
CA ASN A 2 8.86 -111.34 7.23
C ASN A 2 8.46 -110.13 6.37
N PRO A 3 9.37 -109.15 6.17
CA PRO A 3 9.10 -108.03 5.26
C PRO A 3 8.82 -108.59 3.86
N ASN A 4 7.54 -108.65 3.50
CA ASN A 4 7.09 -109.04 2.17
C ASN A 4 7.47 -107.94 1.17
N MET A 5 7.73 -108.33 -0.08
CA MET A 5 8.11 -107.42 -1.18
C MET A 5 7.14 -106.23 -1.35
N THR A 6 5.90 -106.37 -0.89
CA THR A 6 4.88 -105.30 -0.82
C THR A 6 5.25 -104.14 0.09
N PHE A 7 5.96 -104.38 1.20
CA PHE A 7 6.40 -103.32 2.12
C PHE A 7 7.43 -102.39 1.45
N PHE A 8 8.39 -102.96 0.72
CA PHE A 8 9.37 -102.17 -0.05
C PHE A 8 8.70 -101.38 -1.18
N GLY A 9 7.72 -101.96 -1.88
CA GLY A 9 6.94 -101.25 -2.90
C GLY A 9 6.10 -100.09 -2.33
N GLN A 10 5.55 -100.26 -1.13
CA GLN A 10 4.83 -99.20 -0.42
C GLN A 10 5.77 -98.07 0.02
N MET A 11 6.97 -98.40 0.51
CA MET A 11 7.97 -97.42 0.91
C MET A 11 8.49 -96.60 -0.27
N LEU A 12 8.72 -97.25 -1.42
CA LEU A 12 9.11 -96.57 -2.67
C LEU A 12 8.00 -95.65 -3.17
N SER A 13 6.75 -96.12 -3.19
CA SER A 13 5.59 -95.30 -3.55
C SER A 13 5.42 -94.08 -2.64
N PHE A 14 5.61 -94.25 -1.33
CA PHE A 14 5.58 -93.16 -0.37
C PHE A 14 6.72 -92.15 -0.60
N ALA A 15 7.94 -92.62 -0.87
CA ALA A 15 9.08 -91.76 -1.16
C ALA A 15 8.87 -90.93 -2.44
N ILE A 16 8.31 -91.54 -3.50
CA ILE A 16 7.96 -90.83 -4.75
C ILE A 16 6.88 -89.77 -4.50
N LEU A 17 5.86 -90.09 -3.70
CA LEU A 17 4.81 -89.15 -3.33
C LEU A 17 5.37 -87.95 -2.54
N VAL A 18 6.21 -88.22 -1.53
CA VAL A 18 6.87 -87.16 -0.74
C VAL A 18 7.76 -86.28 -1.61
N TRP A 19 8.49 -86.87 -2.55
CA TRP A 19 9.31 -86.11 -3.49
C TRP A 19 8.45 -85.23 -4.41
N PHE A 20 7.34 -85.78 -4.93
CA PHE A 20 6.40 -85.04 -5.77
C PHE A 20 5.75 -83.88 -5.00
N THR A 21 5.30 -84.11 -3.76
CA THR A 21 4.70 -83.05 -2.94
C THR A 21 5.71 -81.96 -2.59
N MET A 22 6.93 -82.33 -2.20
CA MET A 22 8.01 -81.37 -1.92
C MET A 22 8.38 -80.54 -3.15
N LYS A 23 8.38 -81.14 -4.35
CA LYS A 23 8.80 -80.44 -5.57
C LYS A 23 7.69 -79.65 -6.25
N PHE A 24 6.44 -80.11 -6.20
CA PHE A 24 5.35 -79.51 -6.98
C PHE A 24 4.29 -78.79 -6.13
N ILE A 25 4.09 -79.19 -4.87
CA ILE A 25 3.00 -78.65 -4.04
C ILE A 25 3.51 -77.63 -3.01
N TRP A 26 4.64 -77.90 -2.37
CA TRP A 26 5.24 -76.98 -1.39
C TRP A 26 5.66 -75.62 -1.99
N PRO A 27 6.31 -75.55 -3.16
CA PRO A 27 6.73 -74.28 -3.74
C PRO A 27 5.58 -73.30 -4.04
N PRO A 28 4.47 -73.70 -4.72
CA PRO A 28 3.36 -72.77 -4.96
C PRO A 28 2.63 -72.39 -3.68
N LEU A 29 2.57 -73.27 -2.67
CA LEU A 29 1.96 -72.96 -1.38
C LEU A 29 2.75 -71.88 -0.63
N ASN A 30 4.08 -72.04 -0.54
CA ASN A 30 4.94 -71.07 0.11
C ASN A 30 4.95 -69.73 -0.65
N ALA A 31 4.99 -69.77 -1.98
CA ALA A 31 4.90 -68.57 -2.81
C ALA A 31 3.60 -67.79 -2.57
N ALA A 32 2.46 -68.48 -2.45
CA ALA A 32 1.18 -67.83 -2.17
C ALA A 32 1.12 -67.21 -0.75
N ILE A 33 1.77 -67.83 0.24
CA ILE A 33 1.88 -67.28 1.60
C ILE A 33 2.78 -66.05 1.60
N GLU A 34 3.94 -66.13 0.95
CA GLU A 34 4.92 -65.04 0.86
C GLU A 34 4.35 -63.85 0.08
N GLU A 35 3.62 -64.08 -1.01
CA GLU A 35 2.94 -63.01 -1.75
C GLU A 35 1.92 -62.28 -0.88
N ARG A 36 1.15 -63.01 -0.05
CA ARG A 36 0.20 -62.39 0.89
C ARG A 36 0.93 -61.59 1.97
N GLN A 37 1.98 -62.14 2.56
CA GLN A 37 2.78 -61.44 3.57
C GLN A 37 3.40 -60.16 2.99
N LYS A 38 3.95 -60.25 1.77
CA LYS A 38 4.51 -59.11 1.05
C LYS A 38 3.47 -58.03 0.77
N LYS A 39 2.28 -58.39 0.24
CA LYS A 39 1.20 -57.43 0.01
C LYS A 39 0.73 -56.73 1.28
N ILE A 40 0.66 -57.44 2.41
CA ILE A 40 0.28 -56.86 3.70
C ILE A 40 1.37 -55.90 4.19
N ALA A 41 2.64 -56.32 4.12
CA ALA A 41 3.77 -55.49 4.55
C ALA A 41 3.90 -54.22 3.70
N GLU A 42 3.79 -54.35 2.37
CA GLU A 42 3.80 -53.21 1.44
C GLU A 42 2.60 -52.29 1.67
N GLY A 43 1.41 -52.85 1.87
CA GLY A 43 0.20 -52.07 2.15
C GLY A 43 0.29 -51.30 3.46
N LEU A 44 0.81 -51.93 4.52
CA LEU A 44 1.00 -51.27 5.82
C LEU A 44 2.07 -50.19 5.75
N ALA A 45 3.21 -50.46 5.10
CA ALA A 45 4.27 -49.48 4.90
C ALA A 45 3.79 -48.28 4.04
N ALA A 46 2.99 -48.54 3.01
CA ALA A 46 2.40 -47.48 2.19
C ALA A 46 1.40 -46.64 2.98
N ALA A 47 0.58 -47.24 3.84
CA ALA A 47 -0.36 -46.53 4.69
C ALA A 47 0.35 -45.64 5.72
N GLU A 48 1.40 -46.16 6.38
CA GLU A 48 2.20 -45.40 7.34
C GLU A 48 2.93 -44.23 6.65
N ARG A 49 3.51 -44.47 5.48
CA ARG A 49 4.13 -43.41 4.67
C ARG A 49 3.11 -42.35 4.26
N SER A 50 1.93 -42.77 3.82
CA SER A 50 0.86 -41.83 3.43
C SER A 50 0.39 -40.99 4.60
N GLN A 51 0.26 -41.56 5.81
CA GLN A 51 -0.07 -40.79 7.01
C GLN A 51 1.02 -39.78 7.36
N LYS A 52 2.29 -40.19 7.27
CA LYS A 52 3.43 -39.30 7.54
C LYS A 52 3.50 -38.16 6.52
N ASP A 53 3.34 -38.47 5.24
CA ASP A 53 3.34 -37.49 4.16
C ASP A 53 2.16 -36.51 4.31
N LEU A 54 0.98 -37.01 4.72
CA LEU A 54 -0.19 -36.18 5.03
C LEU A 54 0.09 -35.24 6.20
N ALA A 55 0.67 -35.73 7.30
CA ALA A 55 1.01 -34.91 8.46
C ALA A 55 2.05 -33.83 8.09
N GLN A 56 3.08 -34.19 7.32
CA GLN A 56 4.08 -33.22 6.84
C GLN A 56 3.47 -32.18 5.88
N ALA A 57 2.56 -32.59 5.00
CA ALA A 57 1.86 -31.69 4.11
C ALA A 57 0.96 -30.72 4.90
N GLN A 58 0.24 -31.20 5.90
CA GLN A 58 -0.57 -30.36 6.80
C GLN A 58 0.29 -29.33 7.53
N GLU A 59 1.42 -29.76 8.12
CA GLU A 59 2.35 -28.85 8.79
C GLU A 59 2.89 -27.78 7.83
N SER A 60 3.22 -28.17 6.60
CA SER A 60 3.72 -27.26 5.56
C SER A 60 2.63 -26.25 5.14
N VAL A 61 1.38 -26.68 5.00
CA VAL A 61 0.24 -25.80 4.70
C VAL A 61 0.01 -24.82 5.85
N ASP A 62 0.03 -25.29 7.10
CA ASP A 62 -0.15 -24.43 8.27
C ASP A 62 0.99 -23.42 8.44
N ALA A 63 2.23 -23.82 8.11
CA ALA A 63 3.37 -22.90 8.06
C ALA A 63 3.18 -21.85 6.96
N ALA A 64 2.81 -22.25 5.74
CA ALA A 64 2.57 -21.35 4.62
C ALA A 64 1.41 -20.38 4.91
N LEU A 65 0.33 -20.84 5.54
CA LEU A 65 -0.79 -19.98 5.95
C LEU A 65 -0.38 -18.97 7.02
N ARG A 66 0.44 -19.37 7.99
CA ARG A 66 0.98 -18.46 9.00
C ARG A 66 1.87 -17.40 8.35
N GLU A 67 2.78 -17.80 7.48
CA GLU A 67 3.66 -16.88 6.75
C GLU A 67 2.86 -15.90 5.88
N ALA A 68 1.85 -16.40 5.15
CA ALA A 68 0.98 -15.57 4.33
C ALA A 68 0.20 -14.54 5.17
N ARG A 69 -0.29 -14.91 6.35
CA ARG A 69 -0.94 -13.99 7.29
C ARG A 69 0.02 -12.93 7.82
N THR A 70 1.24 -13.31 8.18
CA THR A 70 2.26 -12.35 8.62
C THR A 70 2.59 -11.35 7.51
N LYS A 71 2.85 -11.83 6.29
CA LYS A 71 3.10 -10.98 5.12
C LYS A 71 1.91 -10.06 4.81
N ALA A 72 0.68 -10.56 4.90
CA ALA A 72 -0.51 -9.74 4.70
C ALA A 72 -0.60 -8.60 5.74
N ASN A 73 -0.34 -8.90 7.01
CA ASN A 73 -0.32 -7.89 8.07
C ASN A 73 0.81 -6.87 7.86
N GLU A 74 2.00 -7.31 7.45
CA GLU A 74 3.12 -6.42 7.11
C GLU A 74 2.76 -5.48 5.96
N ILE A 75 2.10 -5.98 4.91
CA ILE A 75 1.66 -5.16 3.77
C ILE A 75 0.64 -4.12 4.23
N ILE A 76 -0.32 -4.52 5.07
CA ILE A 76 -1.34 -3.60 5.61
C ILE A 76 -0.68 -2.50 6.47
N GLU A 77 0.24 -2.88 7.34
CA GLU A 77 0.98 -1.93 8.18
C GLU A 77 1.81 -0.95 7.34
N GLN A 78 2.53 -1.45 6.33
CA GLN A 78 3.27 -0.61 5.39
C GLN A 78 2.35 0.33 4.61
N ALA A 79 1.15 -0.13 4.21
CA ALA A 79 0.17 0.70 3.54
C ALA A 79 -0.34 1.83 4.45
N HIS A 80 -0.62 1.54 5.72
CA HIS A 80 -1.01 2.56 6.71
C HIS A 80 0.11 3.57 6.95
N GLN A 81 1.35 3.12 7.10
CA GLN A 81 2.51 4.01 7.26
C GLN A 81 2.69 4.94 6.05
N ARG A 82 2.60 4.40 4.83
CA ARG A 82 2.67 5.21 3.61
C ARG A 82 1.50 6.18 3.50
N ALA A 83 0.28 5.76 3.84
CA ALA A 83 -0.88 6.64 3.83
C ALA A 83 -0.69 7.83 4.78
N ASN A 84 -0.21 7.57 6.00
CA ASN A 84 0.09 8.62 6.97
C ASN A 84 1.18 9.57 6.46
N GLN A 85 2.27 9.04 5.88
CA GLN A 85 3.32 9.85 5.26
C GLN A 85 2.79 10.74 4.14
N ILE A 86 1.90 10.22 3.28
CA ILE A 86 1.28 11.01 2.21
C ILE A 86 0.41 12.13 2.80
N VAL A 87 -0.37 11.84 3.84
CA VAL A 87 -1.21 12.85 4.50
C VAL A 87 -0.37 13.94 5.16
N ASP A 88 0.72 13.57 5.83
CA ASP A 88 1.60 14.54 6.50
C ASP A 88 2.40 15.38 5.49
N GLN A 89 2.85 14.77 4.39
CA GLN A 89 3.45 15.50 3.29
C GLN A 89 2.45 16.47 2.66
N ALA A 90 1.23 16.03 2.35
CA ALA A 90 0.19 16.86 1.77
C ALA A 90 -0.19 18.05 2.70
N LYS A 91 -0.24 17.83 4.01
CA LYS A 91 -0.45 18.91 4.99
C LYS A 91 0.70 19.92 4.97
N THR A 92 1.94 19.43 4.92
CA THR A 92 3.14 20.28 4.87
C THR A 92 3.13 21.13 3.60
N ASP A 93 2.89 20.51 2.45
CA ASP A 93 2.82 21.19 1.16
C ASP A 93 1.67 22.22 1.14
N ALA A 94 0.51 21.87 1.69
CA ALA A 94 -0.62 22.79 1.82
C ALA A 94 -0.28 24.00 2.72
N MET A 95 0.45 23.81 3.81
CA MET A 95 0.90 24.91 4.68
C MET A 95 1.90 25.83 3.99
N VAL A 96 2.85 25.26 3.24
CA VAL A 96 3.82 26.02 2.43
C VAL A 96 3.09 26.84 1.37
N GLU A 97 2.15 26.24 0.64
CA GLU A 97 1.41 26.91 -0.41
C GLU A 97 0.46 27.98 0.14
N ALA A 98 -0.19 27.72 1.28
CA ALA A 98 -1.01 28.72 1.96
C ALA A 98 -0.18 29.92 2.43
N THR A 99 1.04 29.68 2.93
CA THR A 99 1.96 30.76 3.34
C THR A 99 2.42 31.57 2.13
N ARG A 100 2.73 30.89 1.02
CA ARG A 100 3.09 31.54 -0.26
C ARG A 100 1.95 32.41 -0.80
N LEU A 101 0.73 31.88 -0.80
CA LEU A 101 -0.45 32.62 -1.27
C LEU A 101 -0.73 33.84 -0.39
N LYS A 102 -0.60 33.70 0.94
CA LYS A 102 -0.77 34.82 1.87
C LYS A 102 0.27 35.91 1.63
N ALA A 103 1.55 35.54 1.45
CA ALA A 103 2.60 36.51 1.15
C ALA A 103 2.35 37.25 -0.18
N LEU A 104 1.84 36.56 -1.20
CA LEU A 104 1.43 37.19 -2.46
C LEU A 104 0.26 38.16 -2.26
N ALA A 105 -0.78 37.74 -1.52
CA ALA A 105 -1.93 38.59 -1.23
C ALA A 105 -1.52 39.85 -0.44
N ASP A 106 -0.63 39.72 0.55
CA ASP A 106 -0.11 40.85 1.32
C ASP A 106 0.67 41.82 0.43
N ALA A 107 1.46 41.31 -0.52
CA ALA A 107 2.19 42.12 -1.50
C ALA A 107 1.24 42.84 -2.49
N GLU A 108 0.19 42.16 -2.95
CA GLU A 108 -0.84 42.78 -3.80
C GLU A 108 -1.62 43.88 -3.07
N ILE A 109 -1.98 43.65 -1.80
CA ILE A 109 -2.64 44.65 -0.95
C ILE A 109 -1.74 45.87 -0.76
N ALA A 110 -0.45 45.67 -0.48
CA ALA A 110 0.50 46.77 -0.34
C ALA A 110 0.60 47.60 -1.64
N ALA A 111 0.73 46.93 -2.78
CA ALA A 111 0.77 47.61 -4.08
C ALA A 111 -0.54 48.35 -4.41
N ALA A 112 -1.70 47.79 -4.06
CA ALA A 112 -3.00 48.43 -4.23
C ALA A 112 -3.15 49.66 -3.32
N ALA A 113 -2.69 49.58 -2.07
CA ALA A 113 -2.70 50.69 -1.13
C ALA A 113 -1.81 51.85 -1.60
N ASP A 114 -0.65 51.56 -2.17
CA ASP A 114 0.24 52.58 -2.71
C ASP A 114 -0.36 53.28 -3.94
N ARG A 115 -1.00 52.53 -4.86
CA ARG A 115 -1.76 53.12 -5.97
C ARG A 115 -2.90 54.02 -5.47
N ALA A 116 -3.67 53.54 -4.50
CA ALA A 116 -4.76 54.32 -3.90
C ALA A 116 -4.25 55.61 -3.24
N ARG A 117 -3.10 55.56 -2.57
CA ARG A 117 -2.44 56.76 -2.01
C ARG A 117 -1.99 57.74 -3.10
N GLU A 118 -1.44 57.23 -4.20
CA GLU A 118 -1.04 58.09 -5.32
C GLU A 118 -2.26 58.77 -5.97
N ASP A 119 -3.35 58.04 -6.17
CA ASP A 119 -4.60 58.57 -6.71
C ASP A 119 -5.22 59.61 -5.77
N LEU A 120 -5.24 59.34 -4.46
CA LEU A 120 -5.67 60.32 -3.46
C LEU A 120 -4.79 61.58 -3.48
N ARG A 121 -3.47 61.44 -3.63
CA ARG A 121 -2.55 62.59 -3.71
C ARG A 121 -2.84 63.47 -4.93
N LYS A 122 -3.18 62.87 -6.07
CA LYS A 122 -3.63 63.60 -7.28
C LYS A 122 -4.93 64.34 -7.01
N GLN A 123 -5.93 63.68 -6.40
CA GLN A 123 -7.22 64.30 -6.07
C GLN A 123 -7.09 65.43 -5.05
N VAL A 124 -6.27 65.27 -4.00
CA VAL A 124 -6.01 66.31 -2.99
C VAL A 124 -5.30 67.50 -3.61
N SER A 125 -4.34 67.28 -4.52
CA SER A 125 -3.66 68.38 -5.22
C SER A 125 -4.64 69.19 -6.08
N ALA A 126 -5.52 68.51 -6.82
CA ALA A 126 -6.58 69.17 -7.58
C ALA A 126 -7.54 69.96 -6.67
N LEU A 127 -7.97 69.37 -5.55
CA LEU A 127 -8.85 70.02 -4.59
C LEU A 127 -8.18 71.23 -3.90
N ALA A 128 -6.88 71.15 -3.61
CA ALA A 128 -6.11 72.24 -3.03
C ALA A 128 -6.01 73.44 -3.98
N VAL A 129 -5.80 73.22 -5.29
CA VAL A 129 -5.82 74.29 -6.30
C VAL A 129 -7.21 74.93 -6.37
N THR A 130 -8.28 74.14 -6.47
CA THR A 130 -9.66 74.66 -6.47
C THR A 130 -10.00 75.41 -5.16
N GLY A 131 -9.50 74.93 -4.04
CA GLY A 131 -9.64 75.59 -2.73
C GLY A 131 -8.91 76.93 -2.67
N ALA A 132 -7.66 76.98 -3.17
CA ALA A 132 -6.87 78.19 -3.27
C ALA A 132 -7.53 79.21 -4.23
N GLU A 133 -8.05 78.77 -5.37
CA GLU A 133 -8.82 79.63 -6.30
C GLU A 133 -10.07 80.23 -5.64
N LYS A 134 -10.81 79.42 -4.86
CA LYS A 134 -11.99 79.91 -4.11
C LYS A 134 -11.61 80.88 -3.01
N LEU A 135 -10.50 80.64 -2.29
CA LEU A 135 -10.01 81.54 -1.24
C LEU A 135 -9.53 82.86 -1.85
N LEU A 136 -8.78 82.81 -2.96
CA LEU A 136 -8.33 84.01 -3.68
C LEU A 136 -9.53 84.81 -4.22
N LYS A 137 -10.54 84.15 -4.79
CA LYS A 137 -11.80 84.82 -5.20
C LYS A 137 -12.54 85.48 -4.03
N ARG A 138 -12.38 84.97 -2.81
CA ARG A 138 -13.00 85.54 -1.59
C ARG A 138 -12.18 86.70 -1.03
N GLU A 139 -10.85 86.64 -1.14
CA GLU A 139 -9.95 87.72 -0.68
C GLU A 139 -9.81 88.86 -1.70
N ILE A 140 -10.05 88.61 -2.99
CA ILE A 140 -10.19 89.67 -4.01
C ILE A 140 -11.52 90.40 -3.74
N ASP A 141 -11.47 91.39 -2.86
CA ASP A 141 -12.55 92.33 -2.64
C ASP A 141 -12.60 93.31 -3.81
N ALA A 142 -13.68 93.25 -4.58
CA ALA A 142 -13.95 94.17 -5.69
C ALA A 142 -13.97 95.65 -5.26
N ASN A 143 -14.20 95.93 -3.97
CA ASN A 143 -14.14 97.29 -3.43
C ASN A 143 -12.70 97.72 -3.10
N ALA A 144 -11.83 96.83 -2.61
CA ALA A 144 -10.43 97.17 -2.29
C ALA A 144 -9.57 97.38 -3.56
N HIS A 145 -9.87 96.66 -4.64
CA HIS A 145 -9.12 96.79 -5.90
C HIS A 145 -9.63 97.89 -6.83
N LYS A 146 -10.86 98.40 -6.65
CA LYS A 146 -11.35 99.57 -7.39
C LYS A 146 -10.56 100.83 -7.05
N ALA A 147 -10.27 101.04 -5.77
CA ALA A 147 -9.48 102.19 -5.32
C ALA A 147 -8.06 102.20 -5.92
N LEU A 148 -7.39 101.04 -5.99
CA LEU A 148 -6.05 100.92 -6.59
C LEU A 148 -6.06 101.04 -8.12
N LEU A 149 -7.13 100.60 -8.78
CA LEU A 149 -7.30 100.74 -10.23
C LEU A 149 -7.64 102.18 -10.64
N ASP A 150 -8.44 102.89 -9.84
CA ASP A 150 -8.77 104.30 -10.06
C ASP A 150 -7.54 105.20 -9.81
N GLU A 151 -6.67 104.85 -8.85
CA GLU A 151 -5.42 105.58 -8.56
C GLU A 151 -4.37 105.39 -9.68
N LEU A 152 -4.24 104.17 -10.24
CA LEU A 152 -3.38 103.90 -11.41
C LEU A 152 -3.88 104.53 -12.71
N ALA A 153 -5.21 104.63 -12.89
CA ALA A 153 -5.80 105.29 -14.06
C ALA A 153 -5.67 106.83 -14.01
N ALA A 154 -5.42 107.41 -12.84
CA ALA A 154 -5.16 108.84 -12.67
C ALA A 154 -3.69 109.23 -12.89
N GLU A 155 -2.77 108.25 -12.96
CA GLU A 155 -1.34 108.45 -13.23
C GLU A 155 -0.93 108.30 -14.71
N ILE A 156 -1.90 108.06 -15.62
CA ILE A 156 -1.73 108.08 -17.09
C ILE A 156 -2.49 109.28 -17.67
#